data_AF-A0A9D6NUY1-F1
#
_entry.id   AF-A0A9D6NUY1-F1
#
_cell.length_a   1.000
_cell.length_b   1.000
_cell.length_c   1.000
_cell.angle_alpha   90.00
_cell.angle_beta   90.00
_cell.angle_gamma   90.00
#
_symmetry.space_group_name_H-M   'P 1'
#
loop_
_entity.id
_entity.type
_entity.pdbx_description
1 polymer ?
#
loop_
_entity_poly.entity_id
_entity_poly.type
_entity_poly.pdbx_seq_one_letter_code
_entity_poly.pdbx_strand_id
1 'polypeptide(L)'
;LVGWGSTYQVMLEAMDALNKEGLQVNVFCLKVVWPLQANEVRELLSKCKMTMSVEANYTGQIVKLIRMETGISIQHHLRKFDGEPFELKQVVDQARTILKTKPKESVLATVVSDEGLPPDFSPIENPAVGSEAVREH
;
A
#
# COMPACT_ATOMS: atom_id res chain seq x y z
N LEU A 1 -8.03 3.70 1.65
CA LEU A 1 -7.30 2.66 0.88
C LEU A 1 -6.92 3.25 -0.47
N VAL A 2 -5.68 3.06 -0.92
CA VAL A 2 -5.17 3.57 -2.20
C VAL A 2 -4.70 2.39 -3.04
N GLY A 3 -5.15 2.27 -4.29
CA GLY A 3 -4.72 1.18 -5.16
C GLY A 3 -4.95 1.49 -6.63
N TRP A 4 -4.84 0.45 -7.45
CA TRP A 4 -4.98 0.53 -8.91
C TRP A 4 -5.33 -0.85 -9.49
N GLY A 5 -5.92 -0.86 -10.69
CA GLY A 5 -6.23 -2.09 -11.42
C GLY A 5 -7.05 -3.10 -10.62
N SER A 6 -6.59 -4.35 -10.57
CA SER A 6 -7.30 -5.49 -9.95
C SER A 6 -7.53 -5.36 -8.44
N THR A 7 -6.81 -4.47 -7.76
CA THR A 7 -7.00 -4.23 -6.31
C THR A 7 -8.29 -3.46 -6.00
N TYR A 8 -8.97 -2.89 -7.00
CA TYR A 8 -10.18 -2.07 -6.80
C TYR A 8 -11.29 -2.82 -6.06
N GLN A 9 -11.65 -4.01 -6.56
CA GLN A 9 -12.81 -4.75 -6.07
C GLN A 9 -12.62 -5.20 -4.62
N VAL A 10 -11.45 -5.76 -4.30
CA VAL A 10 -11.13 -6.20 -2.93
C VAL A 10 -11.05 -5.02 -1.96
N MET A 11 -10.59 -3.84 -2.40
CA MET A 11 -10.60 -2.63 -1.57
C MET A 11 -12.02 -2.13 -1.29
N LEU A 12 -12.92 -2.20 -2.27
CA LEU A 12 -14.34 -1.86 -2.06
C LEU A 12 -15.00 -2.79 -1.05
N GLU A 13 -14.79 -4.09 -1.19
CA GLU A 13 -15.34 -5.08 -0.25
C GLU A 13 -14.75 -4.89 1.17
N ALA A 14 -13.46 -4.57 1.27
CA ALA A 14 -12.82 -4.26 2.54
C ALA A 14 -13.39 -2.98 3.17
N MET A 15 -13.64 -1.95 2.35
CA MET A 15 -14.29 -0.72 2.79
C MET A 15 -15.69 -0.99 3.34
N ASP A 16 -16.50 -1.76 2.63
CA ASP A 16 -17.86 -2.11 3.06
C ASP A 16 -17.85 -2.92 4.36
N ALA A 17 -16.93 -3.88 4.50
CA ALA A 17 -16.77 -4.66 5.71
C ALA A 17 -16.37 -3.78 6.92
N LEU A 18 -15.39 -2.90 6.74
CA LEU A 18 -14.91 -2.00 7.81
C LEU A 18 -15.97 -0.93 8.17
N ASN A 19 -16.69 -0.39 7.19
CA ASN A 19 -17.76 0.57 7.43
C ASN A 19 -18.93 -0.06 8.21
N LYS A 20 -19.25 -1.33 7.97
CA LYS A 20 -20.24 -2.08 8.78
C LYS A 20 -19.84 -2.24 10.25
N GLU A 21 -18.54 -2.19 10.54
CA GLU A 21 -17.99 -2.20 11.91
C GLU A 21 -17.94 -0.79 12.54
N GLY A 22 -18.41 0.25 11.83
CA GLY A 22 -18.36 1.64 12.28
C GLY A 22 -17.01 2.34 12.05
N LEU A 23 -16.07 1.68 11.35
CA LEU A 23 -14.78 2.26 10.99
C LEU A 23 -14.92 3.07 9.70
N GLN A 24 -14.56 4.35 9.72
CA GLN A 24 -14.66 5.21 8.54
C GLN A 24 -13.50 4.97 7.57
N VAL A 25 -13.76 4.22 6.51
CA VAL A 25 -12.78 3.90 5.47
C VAL A 25 -13.30 4.35 4.11
N ASN A 26 -12.41 4.90 3.28
CA ASN A 26 -12.68 5.25 1.90
C ASN A 26 -11.73 4.50 0.95
N VAL A 27 -12.09 4.45 -0.34
CA VAL A 27 -11.27 3.86 -1.40
C VAL A 27 -10.94 4.92 -2.44
N PHE A 28 -9.68 4.98 -2.81
CA PHE A 28 -9.18 5.70 -3.95
C PHE A 28 -8.45 4.72 -4.87
N CYS A 29 -8.95 4.55 -6.08
CA CYS A 29 -8.34 3.68 -7.08
C CYS A 29 -7.96 4.49 -8.32
N LEU A 30 -6.67 4.47 -8.66
CA LEU A 30 -6.18 5.09 -9.88
C LEU A 30 -6.70 4.34 -11.10
N LYS A 31 -7.42 5.06 -11.97
CA LYS A 31 -7.88 4.56 -13.28
C LYS A 31 -6.88 4.81 -14.40
N VAL A 32 -6.19 5.94 -14.34
CA VAL A 32 -5.14 6.35 -15.29
C VAL A 32 -3.86 6.55 -14.49
N VAL A 33 -2.82 5.79 -14.82
CA VAL A 33 -1.51 5.88 -14.15
C VAL A 33 -0.70 7.04 -14.74
N TRP A 34 -0.74 7.21 -16.06
CA TRP A 34 -0.01 8.26 -16.76
C TRP A 34 -0.83 8.87 -17.90
N PRO A 35 -0.87 10.22 -18.03
CA PRO A 35 -0.33 11.20 -17.09
C PRO A 35 -1.08 11.18 -15.74
N LEU A 36 -0.36 11.33 -14.64
CA LEU A 36 -0.99 11.40 -13.32
C LEU A 36 -1.66 12.76 -13.15
N GLN A 37 -2.91 12.76 -12.68
CA GLN A 37 -3.66 13.96 -12.30
C GLN A 37 -3.15 14.50 -10.95
N ALA A 38 -1.91 15.02 -10.94
CA ALA A 38 -1.15 15.26 -9.72
C ALA A 38 -1.84 16.23 -8.75
N ASN A 39 -2.52 17.26 -9.26
CA ASN A 39 -3.21 18.25 -8.43
C ASN A 39 -4.40 17.64 -7.69
N GLU A 40 -5.23 16.87 -8.40
CA GLU A 40 -6.41 16.21 -7.87
C GLU A 40 -6.03 15.11 -6.88
N VAL A 41 -5.00 14.31 -7.21
CA VAL A 41 -4.47 13.28 -6.32
C VAL A 41 -3.90 13.90 -5.06
N ARG A 42 -3.13 15.00 -5.18
CA ARG A 42 -2.58 15.73 -4.03
C ARG A 42 -3.70 16.27 -3.14
N GLU A 43 -4.70 16.94 -3.72
CA GLU A 43 -5.82 17.51 -2.98
C GLU A 43 -6.56 16.41 -2.21
N LEU A 44 -6.89 15.30 -2.88
CA LEU A 44 -7.60 14.18 -2.27
C LEU A 44 -6.80 13.57 -1.12
N LEU A 45 -5.53 13.21 -1.36
CA LEU A 45 -4.71 12.52 -0.36
C LEU A 45 -4.31 13.41 0.81
N SER A 46 -4.21 14.73 0.61
CA SER A 46 -3.88 15.68 1.70
C SER A 46 -4.96 15.76 2.79
N LYS A 47 -6.21 15.41 2.47
CA LYS A 47 -7.35 15.39 3.40
C LYS A 47 -7.40 14.09 4.21
N CYS A 48 -6.65 13.06 3.82
CA CYS A 48 -6.66 11.76 4.48
C CYS A 48 -5.77 11.76 5.73
N LYS A 49 -6.34 11.35 6.87
CA LYS A 49 -5.58 11.21 8.13
C LYS A 49 -4.59 10.05 8.10
N MET A 50 -4.99 8.96 7.47
CA MET A 50 -4.21 7.74 7.29
C MET A 50 -4.42 7.21 5.87
N THR A 51 -3.36 6.70 5.27
CA THR A 51 -3.37 6.17 3.91
C THR A 51 -2.63 4.84 3.86
N MET A 52 -3.29 3.81 3.35
CA MET A 52 -2.68 2.51 3.05
C MET A 52 -2.72 2.26 1.55
N SER A 53 -1.57 1.95 0.94
CA SER A 53 -1.54 1.41 -0.43
C SER A 53 -1.81 -0.08 -0.44
N VAL A 54 -2.65 -0.55 -1.34
CA VAL A 54 -2.84 -1.98 -1.66
C VAL A 54 -2.31 -2.19 -3.07
N GLU A 55 -1.22 -2.95 -3.20
CA GLU A 55 -0.48 -3.04 -4.45
C GLU A 55 0.09 -4.44 -4.66
N ALA A 56 -0.23 -5.03 -5.81
CA ALA A 56 0.27 -6.35 -6.21
C ALA A 56 1.67 -6.25 -6.84
N ASN A 57 2.62 -5.62 -6.13
CA ASN A 57 4.02 -5.67 -6.48
C ASN A 57 4.93 -5.50 -5.26
N TYR A 58 6.19 -5.88 -5.44
CA TYR A 58 7.19 -5.81 -4.39
C TYR A 58 7.69 -4.39 -4.13
N THR A 59 7.97 -3.64 -5.21
CA THR A 59 8.76 -2.40 -5.15
C THR A 59 7.97 -1.13 -4.84
N GLY A 60 6.63 -1.20 -4.79
CA GLY A 60 5.74 -0.08 -4.48
C GLY A 60 5.73 0.99 -5.56
N GLN A 61 5.53 0.60 -6.82
CA GLN A 61 5.69 1.50 -7.98
C GLN A 61 4.70 2.66 -7.96
N ILE A 62 3.42 2.41 -7.64
CA ILE A 62 2.39 3.44 -7.60
C ILE A 62 2.61 4.40 -6.43
N VAL A 63 3.04 3.90 -5.28
CA VAL A 63 3.41 4.75 -4.15
C VAL A 63 4.55 5.69 -4.54
N LYS A 64 5.57 5.18 -5.23
CA LYS A 64 6.69 5.99 -5.73
C LYS A 64 6.23 7.05 -6.72
N LEU A 65 5.37 6.67 -7.69
CA LEU A 65 4.82 7.61 -8.67
C LEU A 65 4.03 8.74 -7.99
N ILE A 66 3.11 8.40 -7.08
CA ILE A 66 2.33 9.38 -6.32
C ILE A 66 3.27 10.32 -5.57
N ARG A 67 4.31 9.80 -4.92
CA ARG A 67 5.28 10.63 -4.19
C ARG A 67 6.06 11.57 -5.12
N MET A 68 6.52 11.08 -6.27
CA MET A 68 7.29 11.88 -7.24
C MET A 68 6.46 13.01 -7.83
N GLU A 69 5.22 12.72 -8.24
CA GLU A 69 4.35 13.69 -8.93
C GLU A 69 3.64 14.65 -7.96
N THR A 70 3.31 14.20 -6.75
CA THR A 70 2.46 14.98 -5.81
C THR A 70 3.20 15.45 -4.56
N GLY A 71 4.36 14.87 -4.23
CA GLY A 71 5.05 15.07 -2.97
C GLY A 71 4.39 14.39 -1.75
N ILE A 72 3.25 13.71 -1.91
CA ILE A 72 2.56 13.02 -0.83
C ILE A 72 3.18 11.64 -0.58
N SER A 73 3.51 11.34 0.68
CA SER A 73 3.95 10.00 1.09
C SER A 73 2.78 9.20 1.64
N ILE A 74 2.47 8.07 0.99
CA ILE A 74 1.55 7.08 1.57
C ILE A 74 2.30 6.35 2.70
N GLN A 75 1.75 6.39 3.91
CA GLN A 75 2.46 5.93 5.12
C GLN A 75 2.42 4.42 5.35
N HIS A 76 1.35 3.75 4.91
CA HIS A 76 1.18 2.32 5.15
C HIS A 76 1.04 1.57 3.85
N HIS A 77 1.44 0.30 3.87
CA HIS A 77 1.53 -0.51 2.68
C HIS A 77 1.07 -1.93 2.95
N LEU A 78 0.27 -2.46 2.04
CA LEU A 78 -0.04 -3.87 1.88
C LEU A 78 0.43 -4.29 0.49
N ARG A 79 1.44 -5.14 0.44
CA ARG A 79 2.05 -5.63 -0.79
C ARG A 79 1.88 -7.13 -0.93
N LYS A 80 1.72 -7.60 -2.16
CA LYS A 80 1.65 -9.02 -2.52
C LYS A 80 2.29 -9.21 -3.90
N PHE A 81 2.99 -10.31 -4.11
CA PHE A 81 3.77 -10.54 -5.33
C PHE A 81 4.01 -12.02 -5.64
N ASP A 82 3.17 -12.90 -5.07
CA ASP A 82 3.16 -14.36 -5.27
C ASP A 82 2.28 -14.81 -6.46
N GLY A 83 1.72 -13.86 -7.22
CA GLY A 83 0.85 -14.12 -8.37
C GLY A 83 -0.64 -14.29 -8.03
N GLU A 84 -0.98 -14.47 -6.75
CA GLU A 84 -2.35 -14.70 -6.32
C GLU A 84 -3.12 -13.38 -6.05
N PRO A 85 -4.44 -13.32 -6.32
CA PRO A 85 -5.25 -12.15 -5.96
C PRO A 85 -5.23 -11.87 -4.45
N PHE A 86 -5.41 -10.61 -4.06
CA PHE A 86 -5.59 -10.27 -2.64
C PHE A 86 -6.88 -10.88 -2.10
N GLU A 87 -6.80 -11.45 -0.90
CA GLU A 87 -7.99 -11.86 -0.17
C GLU A 87 -8.57 -10.67 0.61
N LEU A 88 -9.90 -10.63 0.72
CA LEU A 88 -10.59 -9.63 1.53
C LEU A 88 -10.04 -9.55 2.96
N LYS A 89 -9.81 -10.70 3.59
CA LYS A 89 -9.30 -10.79 4.97
C LYS A 89 -7.95 -10.11 5.13
N GLN A 90 -7.04 -10.24 4.16
CA GLN A 90 -5.71 -9.63 4.19
C GLN A 90 -5.81 -8.10 4.23
N VAL A 91 -6.68 -7.52 3.40
CA VAL A 91 -6.89 -6.06 3.35
C VAL A 91 -7.53 -5.55 4.63
N VAL A 92 -8.56 -6.25 5.13
CA VAL A 92 -9.28 -5.88 6.34
C VAL A 92 -8.38 -5.94 7.58
N ASP A 93 -7.64 -7.04 7.77
CA ASP A 93 -6.79 -7.21 8.94
C ASP A 93 -5.62 -6.22 8.97
N GLN A 94 -5.05 -5.92 7.81
CA GLN A 94 -4.02 -4.90 7.73
C GLN A 94 -4.58 -3.50 8.02
N ALA A 95 -5.75 -3.17 7.49
CA ALA A 95 -6.42 -1.90 7.79
C ALA A 95 -6.73 -1.77 9.28
N ARG A 96 -7.22 -2.84 9.94
CA ARG A 96 -7.44 -2.85 11.40
C ARG A 96 -6.16 -2.64 12.19
N THR A 97 -5.06 -3.24 11.75
CA THR A 97 -3.74 -3.05 12.39
C THR A 97 -3.32 -1.59 12.32
N ILE A 98 -3.46 -0.97 11.15
CA ILE A 98 -3.12 0.45 10.93
C ILE A 98 -4.02 1.38 11.74
N LEU A 99 -5.31 1.10 11.85
CA LEU A 99 -6.23 1.94 12.63
C LEU A 99 -5.92 1.94 14.13
N LYS A 100 -5.12 0.98 14.62
CA LYS A 100 -4.63 0.93 16.01
C LYS A 100 -3.30 1.67 16.21
N THR A 101 -2.59 2.05 15.14
CA THR A 101 -1.26 2.66 15.24
C THR A 101 -1.34 4.18 15.47
N LYS A 102 -0.24 4.77 15.94
CA LYS A 102 -0.15 6.23 16.10
C LYS A 102 0.12 6.91 14.75
N PRO A 103 -0.27 8.18 14.55
CA PRO A 103 -0.17 8.89 13.26
C PRO A 103 1.24 9.06 12.65
N LYS A 104 2.30 8.68 13.35
CA LYS A 104 3.70 8.77 12.88
C LYS A 104 4.32 7.42 12.57
N GLU A 105 3.58 6.33 12.77
CA GLU A 105 4.10 4.97 12.68
C GLU A 105 3.71 4.35 11.34
N SER A 106 4.69 4.16 10.44
CA SER A 106 4.46 3.48 9.17
C SER A 106 4.40 1.97 9.36
N VAL A 107 3.44 1.31 8.71
CA VAL A 107 3.32 -0.16 8.74
C VAL A 107 3.41 -0.70 7.32
N LEU A 108 4.40 -1.56 7.08
CA LEU A 108 4.53 -2.32 5.84
C LEU A 108 4.19 -3.79 6.14
N ALA A 109 3.17 -4.30 5.46
CA ALA A 109 2.88 -5.73 5.41
C ALA A 109 3.12 -6.25 4.00
N THR A 110 3.80 -7.39 3.94
CA THR A 110 4.04 -8.13 2.71
C THR A 110 3.39 -9.50 2.87
N VAL A 111 2.45 -9.81 1.99
CA VAL A 111 1.81 -11.12 1.90
C VAL A 111 2.61 -11.98 0.94
N VAL A 112 3.01 -13.15 1.41
CA VAL A 112 3.64 -14.21 0.62
C VAL A 112 2.79 -15.46 0.79
N SER A 113 2.60 -16.23 -0.26
CA SER A 113 1.95 -17.54 -0.22
C SER A 113 2.75 -18.51 0.66
N ASP A 114 2.09 -19.57 1.14
CA ASP A 114 2.71 -20.61 1.96
C ASP A 114 3.86 -21.34 1.23
N GLU A 115 3.86 -21.33 -0.11
CA GLU A 115 4.91 -21.88 -0.98
C GLU A 115 6.21 -21.04 -0.98
N GLY A 116 6.19 -19.84 -0.39
CA GLY A 116 7.33 -18.94 -0.38
C GLY A 116 7.65 -18.33 -1.74
N LEU A 117 8.76 -17.60 -1.81
CA LEU A 117 9.18 -16.94 -3.04
C LEU A 117 9.91 -17.92 -3.97
N PRO A 118 9.56 -18.02 -5.26
CA PRO A 118 10.39 -18.77 -6.19
C PRO A 118 11.81 -18.17 -6.25
N PRO A 119 12.86 -19.01 -6.27
CA PRO A 119 14.24 -18.59 -6.02
C PRO A 119 14.79 -17.57 -7.03
N ASP A 120 14.26 -17.55 -8.25
CA ASP A 120 14.62 -16.62 -9.33
C ASP A 120 13.91 -15.25 -9.24
N PHE A 121 12.93 -15.10 -8.35
CA PHE A 121 12.25 -13.84 -8.05
C PHE A 121 12.83 -13.10 -6.85
N SER A 122 14.07 -13.43 -6.46
CA SER A 122 14.81 -12.70 -5.43
C SER A 122 14.71 -11.19 -5.67
N PRO A 123 14.32 -10.39 -4.66
CA PRO A 123 14.13 -8.96 -4.84
C PRO A 123 15.37 -8.28 -5.41
N ILE A 124 15.19 -7.47 -6.45
CA ILE A 124 16.20 -6.46 -6.80
C ILE A 124 16.26 -5.52 -5.61
N GLU A 125 17.38 -5.55 -4.87
CA GLU A 125 17.60 -4.69 -3.72
C GLU A 125 17.30 -3.24 -4.10
N ASN A 126 16.47 -2.57 -3.28
CA ASN A 126 16.18 -1.17 -3.48
C ASN A 126 17.37 -0.36 -2.92
N PRO A 127 18.17 0.32 -3.76
CA PRO A 127 19.34 1.08 -3.28
C PRO A 127 18.95 2.25 -2.35
N ALA A 128 17.66 2.61 -2.25
CA ALA A 128 17.15 3.62 -1.32
C ALA A 128 16.79 3.08 0.07
N VAL A 129 16.80 1.75 0.29
CA VAL A 129 16.73 1.18 1.64
C VAL A 129 18.18 1.04 2.09
N GLY A 130 18.70 2.10 2.70
CA GLY A 130 20.07 2.18 3.16
C GLY A 130 20.42 0.99 4.05
N SER A 131 21.57 0.41 3.77
CA SER A 131 22.33 -0.36 4.72
C SER A 131 22.51 0.46 6.00
N GLU A 132 21.88 0.02 7.09
CA GLU A 132 22.47 0.18 8.41
C GLU A 132 23.71 -0.72 8.45
N ALA A 133 24.79 -0.26 7.81
CA ALA A 133 26.11 -0.78 8.05
C ALA A 133 26.57 -0.21 9.40
N VAL A 134 26.53 -1.07 10.41
CA VAL A 134 27.18 -0.90 11.70
C VAL A 134 28.60 -0.37 11.47
N ARG A 135 28.87 0.85 11.93
CA ARG A 135 30.23 1.35 12.14
C ARG A 135 30.70 0.83 13.50
N GLU A 136 31.54 -0.19 13.49
CA GLU A 136 32.46 -0.42 14.61
C GLU A 136 33.76 0.36 14.36
N HIS A 137 34.29 0.89 15.45
CA HIS A 137 35.44 1.81 15.54
C HIS A 137 36.78 1.17 15.15
#